data_AF-A0A5P8JTT5-F1
#
_entry.id   AF-A0A5P8JTT5-F1
#
_cell.length_a   1.000
_cell.length_b   1.000
_cell.length_c   1.000
_cell.angle_alpha   90.00
_cell.angle_beta   90.00
_cell.angle_gamma   90.00
#
_symmetry.space_group_name_H-M   'P 1'
#
loop_
_entity.id
_entity.type
_entity.pdbx_description
1 polymer ?
#
loop_
_entity_poly.entity_id
_entity_poly.type
_entity_poly.pdbx_seq_one_letter_code
_entity_poly.pdbx_strand_id
1 'polypeptide(L)'
;MFQFLTYPMFVSENPDDDRHRFTFTSPDFADFEVVGETIASTTHLAGATIARMIDAGVAAPKPSTADTVHDRGQRVVYVSVDRRVNHD
;
A
#
# COMPACT_ATOMS: atom_id res chain seq x y z
N MET A 1 4.90 -8.63 20.25
CA MET A 1 6.09 -8.11 19.54
C MET A 1 5.58 -7.39 18.30
N PHE A 2 5.97 -6.13 18.05
CA PHE A 2 5.58 -5.42 16.83
C PHE A 2 6.42 -5.93 15.67
N GLN A 3 5.76 -6.36 14.59
CA GLN A 3 6.44 -6.64 13.33
C GLN A 3 5.94 -5.63 12.30
N PHE A 4 6.82 -4.72 11.89
CA PHE A 4 6.52 -3.77 10.83
C PHE A 4 6.95 -4.38 9.49
N LEU A 5 5.99 -4.53 8.58
CA LEU A 5 6.26 -4.86 7.18
C LEU A 5 6.08 -3.59 6.36
N THR A 6 7.04 -3.29 5.49
CA THR A 6 6.97 -2.09 4.64
C THR A 6 6.84 -2.52 3.20
N TYR A 7 5.70 -2.16 2.58
CA TYR A 7 5.36 -2.55 1.22
C TYR A 7 5.52 -1.35 0.27
N PRO A 8 6.09 -1.54 -0.93
CA PRO A 8 6.07 -0.53 -1.97
C PRO A 8 4.66 -0.41 -2.55
N MET A 9 4.22 0.83 -2.73
CA MET A 9 2.95 1.16 -3.38
C MET A 9 3.23 2.03 -4.59
N PHE A 10 2.56 1.73 -5.69
CA PHE A 10 2.58 2.57 -6.86
C PHE A 10 1.58 3.68 -6.72
N VAL A 11 2.01 4.90 -7.01
CA VAL A 11 1.16 6.08 -6.95
C VAL A 11 0.95 6.60 -8.36
N SER A 12 -0.31 6.64 -8.76
CA SER A 12 -0.77 7.38 -9.93
C SER A 12 -1.67 8.53 -9.49
N GLU A 13 -1.63 9.60 -10.27
CA GLU A 13 -2.55 10.73 -10.18
C GLU A 13 -3.34 10.73 -11.48
N ASN A 14 -4.67 10.74 -11.40
CA ASN A 14 -5.50 10.87 -12.60
C ASN A 14 -5.62 12.37 -12.95
N PRO A 15 -5.01 12.84 -14.05
CA PRO A 15 -5.08 14.25 -14.42
C PRO A 15 -6.49 14.69 -14.85
N ASP A 16 -7.35 13.75 -15.23
CA ASP A 16 -8.73 13.99 -15.65
C ASP A 16 -9.74 13.96 -14.48
N ASP A 17 -9.28 13.65 -13.27
CA ASP A 17 -10.10 13.77 -12.06
C ASP A 17 -10.05 15.22 -11.56
N ASP A 18 -11.18 15.93 -11.58
CA ASP A 18 -11.30 17.31 -11.08
C ASP A 18 -10.82 17.49 -9.63
N ARG A 19 -10.77 16.39 -8.86
CA ARG A 19 -10.29 16.37 -7.47
C ARG A 19 -8.82 15.98 -7.34
N HIS A 20 -8.12 15.72 -8.45
CA HIS A 20 -6.71 15.32 -8.49
C HIS A 20 -6.37 14.22 -7.48
N ARG A 21 -7.22 13.18 -7.41
CA ARG A 21 -7.05 12.10 -6.43
C ARG A 21 -5.87 11.20 -6.79
N PHE A 22 -5.22 10.71 -5.75
CA PHE A 22 -4.12 9.75 -5.82
C PHE A 22 -4.65 8.34 -5.69
N THR A 23 -4.29 7.47 -6.63
CA THR A 23 -4.56 6.04 -6.60
C THR A 23 -3.29 5.31 -6.20
N PHE A 24 -3.42 4.44 -5.19
CA PHE A 24 -2.35 3.59 -4.69
C PHE A 24 -2.68 2.14 -5.04
N THR A 25 -1.78 1.47 -5.75
CA THR A 25 -1.86 0.03 -6.01
C THR A 25 -0.64 -0.68 -5.43
N SER A 26 -0.77 -1.99 -5.19
CA SER A 26 0.33 -2.80 -4.65
C SER A 26 0.75 -3.89 -5.63
N PRO A 27 2.06 -4.13 -5.81
CA PRO A 27 2.54 -5.32 -6.49
C PRO A 27 2.47 -6.58 -5.65
N ASP A 28 2.38 -6.43 -4.32
CA ASP A 28 2.43 -7.55 -3.38
C ASP A 28 1.02 -8.03 -2.99
N PHE A 29 0.03 -7.14 -3.01
CA PHE A 29 -1.37 -7.46 -2.75
C PHE A 29 -2.18 -7.39 -4.06
N ALA A 30 -2.59 -8.55 -4.55
CA ALA A 30 -3.45 -8.65 -5.74
C ALA A 30 -4.78 -7.90 -5.52
N ASP A 31 -5.25 -7.24 -6.56
CA ASP A 31 -6.49 -6.44 -6.58
C ASP A 31 -6.55 -5.34 -5.50
N PHE A 32 -5.40 -4.95 -4.94
CA PHE A 32 -5.31 -3.86 -3.99
C PHE A 32 -5.34 -2.51 -4.71
N GLU A 33 -6.35 -1.71 -4.39
CA GLU A 33 -6.45 -0.32 -4.80
C GLU A 33 -7.05 0.52 -3.67
N VAL A 34 -6.43 1.65 -3.37
CA VAL A 34 -7.04 2.69 -2.53
C VAL A 34 -6.86 4.06 -3.18
N VAL A 35 -7.89 4.89 -3.07
CA VAL A 35 -7.92 6.23 -3.67
C VAL A 35 -8.14 7.28 -2.58
N GLY A 36 -7.43 8.40 -2.66
CA GLY A 36 -7.61 9.49 -1.70
C GLY A 36 -7.06 10.83 -2.19
N GLU A 37 -7.38 11.89 -1.46
CA GLU A 37 -7.14 13.28 -1.88
C GLU A 37 -5.69 13.74 -1.72
N THR A 38 -4.94 13.14 -0.80
CA THR A 38 -3.52 13.46 -0.58
C THR A 38 -2.69 12.20 -0.46
N ILE A 39 -1.42 12.26 -0.88
CA ILE A 39 -0.47 11.15 -0.69
C ILE A 39 -0.46 10.70 0.78
N ALA A 40 -0.43 11.63 1.73
CA ALA A 40 -0.38 11.30 3.17
C ALA A 40 -1.63 10.56 3.65
N SER A 41 -2.84 11.06 3.32
CA SER A 41 -4.09 10.40 3.70
C SER A 41 -4.24 9.03 3.05
N THR A 42 -3.86 8.91 1.77
CA THR A 42 -3.95 7.65 1.01
C THR A 42 -2.94 6.62 1.52
N THR A 43 -1.73 7.05 1.91
CA THR A 43 -0.72 6.20 2.57
C THR A 43 -1.26 5.63 3.87
N HIS A 44 -1.90 6.45 4.70
CA HIS A 44 -2.48 6.00 5.97
C HIS A 44 -3.62 4.99 5.73
N LEU A 45 -4.52 5.30 4.79
CA LEU A 45 -5.60 4.39 4.39
C LEU A 45 -5.07 3.07 3.83
N ALA A 46 -4.00 3.11 3.04
CA ALA A 46 -3.37 1.93 2.48
C ALA A 46 -2.87 1.00 3.58
N GLY A 47 -2.10 1.54 4.54
CA GLY A 47 -1.57 0.75 5.66
C GLY A 47 -2.68 0.11 6.51
N ALA A 48 -3.73 0.88 6.83
CA ALA A 48 -4.89 0.37 7.56
C ALA A 48 -5.67 -0.69 6.78
N THR A 49 -5.75 -0.57 5.46
CA THR A 49 -6.45 -1.56 4.62
C THR A 49 -5.65 -2.85 4.52
N ILE A 50 -4.34 -2.78 4.31
CA ILE A 50 -3.47 -3.96 4.29
C ILE A 50 -3.50 -4.68 5.64
N ALA A 51 -3.42 -3.94 6.76
CA ALA A 51 -3.52 -4.53 8.10
C ALA A 51 -4.84 -5.31 8.27
N ARG A 52 -5.97 -4.70 7.88
CA ARG A 52 -7.29 -5.38 7.91
C ARG A 52 -7.37 -6.61 7.02
N MET A 53 -6.76 -6.58 5.83
CA MET A 53 -6.70 -7.75 4.94
C MET A 53 -5.94 -8.91 5.59
N ILE A 54 -4.80 -8.61 6.20
CA ILE A 54 -3.98 -9.61 6.90
C ILE A 54 -4.75 -10.19 8.10
N ASP A 55 -5.38 -9.32 8.90
CA ASP A 55 -6.20 -9.74 10.04
C ASP A 55 -7.42 -10.58 9.62
N ALA A 56 -7.95 -10.34 8.42
CA ALA A 56 -9.02 -11.13 7.80
C ALA A 56 -8.54 -12.47 7.20
N GLY A 57 -7.25 -12.79 7.32
CA GLY A 57 -6.68 -14.09 6.89
C GLY A 57 -5.96 -14.07 5.54
N VAL A 58 -5.80 -12.90 4.89
CA VAL A 58 -4.91 -12.79 3.73
C VAL A 58 -3.48 -13.03 4.19
N ALA A 59 -2.79 -13.98 3.55
CA ALA A 59 -1.39 -14.24 3.85
C ALA A 59 -0.56 -12.98 3.57
N ALA A 60 0.22 -12.51 4.55
CA ALA A 60 1.11 -11.38 4.36
C ALA A 60 2.25 -11.77 3.39
N PRO A 61 2.31 -11.22 2.18
CA PRO A 61 3.36 -11.53 1.21
C PRO A 61 4.69 -10.98 1.69
N LYS A 62 5.79 -11.55 1.19
CA LYS A 62 7.12 -10.96 1.35
C LYS A 62 7.15 -9.64 0.56
N PRO A 63 7.53 -8.49 1.16
CA PRO A 63 7.57 -7.24 0.43
C PRO A 63 8.52 -7.26 -0.76
N SER A 64 8.07 -6.75 -1.89
CA SER A 64 8.90 -6.49 -3.07
C SER A 64 9.83 -5.30 -2.85
N THR A 65 10.91 -5.23 -3.63
CA THR A 65 11.83 -4.08 -3.65
C THR A 65 11.46 -3.11 -4.78
N ALA A 66 11.73 -1.81 -4.65
CA ALA A 66 11.38 -0.85 -5.73
C ALA A 66 12.04 -1.22 -7.07
N ASP A 67 13.28 -1.72 -7.02
CA ASP A 67 14.04 -2.13 -8.22
C ASP A 67 13.36 -3.24 -9.03
N THR A 68 12.55 -4.08 -8.37
CA THR A 68 11.85 -5.19 -9.03
C THR A 68 10.54 -4.79 -9.71
N VAL A 69 10.06 -3.56 -9.50
CA VAL A 69 8.70 -3.19 -9.90
C VAL A 69 8.59 -1.95 -10.78
N HIS A 70 9.69 -1.22 -11.02
CA HIS A 70 9.63 0.05 -11.74
C HIS A 70 9.49 -0.09 -13.26
N ASP A 71 8.32 0.29 -13.78
CA ASP A 71 8.21 0.87 -15.11
C ASP A 71 8.56 2.38 -15.02
N ARG A 72 9.32 2.89 -16.00
CA ARG A 72 9.91 4.24 -15.93
C ARG A 72 8.82 5.32 -15.86
N GLY A 73 8.65 5.95 -14.69
CA GLY A 73 7.77 7.11 -14.50
C GLY A 73 6.78 7.02 -13.33
N GLN A 74 6.63 5.85 -12.71
CA GLN A 74 5.74 5.70 -11.55
C GLN A 74 6.41 6.18 -10.25
N ARG A 75 5.67 6.96 -9.45
CA ARG A 75 6.09 7.32 -8.08
C ARG A 75 5.86 6.12 -7.17
N VAL A 76 6.84 5.80 -6.33
CA VAL A 76 6.72 4.73 -5.33
C VAL A 76 6.69 5.35 -3.93
N VAL A 77 5.71 4.92 -3.13
CA VAL A 77 5.58 5.27 -1.71
C VAL A 77 5.66 3.99 -0.89
N TYR A 78 6.44 4.03 0.18
CA TYR A 78 6.57 2.92 1.11
C TYR A 78 5.54 3.05 2.23
N VAL A 79 4.69 2.03 2.38
CA VAL A 79 3.66 1.96 3.42
C VAL A 79 4.09 0.95 4.47
N SER A 80 4.30 1.43 5.70
CA SER A 80 4.54 0.57 6.86
C SER A 80 3.22 0.06 7.44
N VAL A 81 3.14 -1.25 7.61
CA VAL A 81 1.99 -1.97 8.16
C VAL A 81 2.38 -2.56 9.51
N ASP A 82 1.67 -2.16 10.56
CA ASP A 82 1.81 -2.74 11.89
C ASP A 82 1.08 -4.09 11.93
N ARG A 83 1.84 -5.18 11.98
CA ARG A 83 1.30 -6.50 12.28
C ARG A 83 1.46 -6.76 13.78
N ARG A 84 0.35 -6.69 14.50
CA ARG A 84 0.28 -7.18 15.88
C ARG A 84 0.15 -8.69 15.83
N VAL A 85 1.25 -9.40 16.09
CA VAL A 85 1.19 -10.84 16.32
C VAL A 85 0.57 -11.04 17.71
N ASN A 86 -0.73 -11.35 17.75
CA ASN A 86 -1.35 -11.91 18.95
C ASN A 86 -0.80 -13.33 19.12
N HIS A 87 -0.02 -13.54 20.17
CA HIS A 87 0.28 -14.88 20.65
C HIS A 87 -0.96 -15.35 21.41
N ASP A 88 -1.73 -16.25 20.82
CA ASP A 88 -2.61 -17.14 21.56
C ASP A 88 -1.81 -18.35 22.08
#